data_AF-A0A2V6EKA7-F1
#
_entry.id   AF-A0A2V6EKA7-F1
#
_cell.length_a   1.000
_cell.length_b   1.000
_cell.length_c   1.000
_cell.angle_alpha   90.00
_cell.angle_beta   90.00
_cell.angle_gamma   90.00
#
_symmetry.space_group_name_H-M   'P 1'
#
loop_
_entity.id
_entity.type
_entity.pdbx_description
1 polymer ?
#
loop_
_entity_poly.entity_id
_entity_poly.type
_entity_poly.pdbx_seq_one_letter_code
_entity_poly.pdbx_strand_id
1 'polypeptide(L)' 'GSGCEVIREAKRRQHLTGVALTAEGEEDDVRRGRDAGFDYHLTKPIDFAQLRNVLEQIAPAHNGGLA' A
#
# COMPACT_ATOMS: atom_id res chain seq x y z
N GLY A 1 -14.89 -8.96 6.59
CA GLY A 1 -13.97 -9.35 5.52
C GLY A 1 -12.55 -9.10 5.94
N SER A 2 -11.61 -9.93 5.49
CA SER A 2 -10.19 -9.68 5.71
C SER A 2 -9.71 -8.48 4.88
N GLY A 3 -8.61 -7.82 5.26
CA GLY A 3 -8.03 -6.75 4.42
C GLY A 3 -7.69 -7.22 3.00
N CYS A 4 -7.36 -8.50 2.83
CA CYS A 4 -7.13 -9.16 1.54
C CYS A 4 -8.39 -9.19 0.66
N GLU A 5 -9.55 -9.48 1.25
CA GLU A 5 -10.83 -9.47 0.53
C GLU A 5 -11.19 -8.06 0.08
N VAL A 6 -10.96 -7.07 0.94
CA VAL A 6 -11.22 -5.65 0.65
C VAL A 6 -10.37 -5.17 -0.52
N ILE A 7 -9.05 -5.40 -0.50
CA ILE A 7 -8.17 -4.93 -1.58
C ILE A 7 -8.50 -5.62 -2.90
N ARG A 8 -8.81 -6.93 -2.86
CA ARG A 8 -9.19 -7.70 -4.04
C ARG A 8 -10.43 -7.13 -4.70
N GLU A 9 -11.47 -6.85 -3.92
CA GLU A 9 -12.71 -6.26 -4.45
C GLU A 9 -12.54 -4.82 -4.90
N ALA A 10 -11.75 -4.03 -4.16
CA ALA A 10 -11.47 -2.63 -4.52
C ALA A 10 -10.74 -2.54 -5.87
N LYS A 11 -9.72 -3.37 -6.10
CA LYS A 11 -9.00 -3.45 -7.38
C LYS A 11 -9.84 -3.97 -8.54
N ARG A 12 -10.85 -4.81 -8.27
CA ARG A 12 -11.82 -5.22 -9.31
C ARG A 12 -12.71 -4.07 -9.78
N ARG A 13 -12.97 -3.07 -8.92
CA ARG A 13 -13.89 -1.97 -9.22
C ARG A 13 -13.20 -0.76 -9.85
N GLN A 14 -11.96 -0.51 -9.51
CA GLN A 14 -11.21 0.65 -9.99
C GLN A 14 -9.70 0.43 -9.89
N HIS A 15 -8.95 1.23 -10.65
CA HIS A 15 -7.50 1.29 -10.51
C HIS A 15 -7.14 2.11 -9.27
N LEU A 16 -6.49 1.48 -8.29
CA LEU A 16 -6.00 2.11 -7.07
C LEU A 16 -4.75 1.41 -6.58
N THR A 17 -4.01 2.12 -5.72
CA THR A 17 -2.85 1.57 -5.01
C THR A 17 -3.28 1.12 -3.61
N GLY A 18 -2.95 -0.12 -3.24
CA GLY A 18 -3.17 -0.67 -1.91
C GLY A 18 -1.90 -0.68 -1.06
N VAL A 19 -1.96 -0.10 0.13
CA VAL A 19 -0.88 -0.17 1.13
C VAL A 19 -1.36 -0.98 2.34
N ALA A 20 -0.76 -2.13 2.59
CA ALA A 20 -1.04 -2.97 3.75
C ALA A 20 -0.31 -2.46 5.00
N LEU A 21 -0.98 -2.55 6.16
CA LEU A 21 -0.40 -2.28 7.47
C LEU A 21 -0.33 -3.59 8.28
N THR A 22 0.83 -4.26 8.27
CA THR A 22 1.05 -5.59 8.87
C THR A 22 1.55 -5.50 10.32
N ALA A 23 1.25 -6.50 11.15
CA ALA A 23 1.63 -6.49 12.57
C ALA A 23 3.11 -6.80 12.79
N GLU A 24 3.62 -7.89 12.21
CA GLU A 24 5.00 -8.34 12.43
C GLU A 24 5.85 -8.38 11.15
N GLY A 25 5.22 -8.22 9.98
CA GLY A 25 5.95 -8.22 8.70
C GLY A 25 6.55 -9.58 8.34
N GLU A 26 6.01 -10.67 8.91
CA GLU A 26 6.39 -12.03 8.54
C GLU A 26 6.22 -12.22 7.02
N GLU A 27 7.19 -12.91 6.41
CA GLU A 27 7.27 -13.08 4.95
C GLU A 27 5.99 -13.68 4.36
N ASP A 28 5.32 -14.55 5.13
CA ASP A 28 4.04 -15.17 4.77
C ASP A 28 2.88 -14.17 4.69
N ASP A 29 2.80 -13.22 5.62
CA ASP A 29 1.76 -12.20 5.62
C ASP A 29 1.96 -11.19 4.49
N VAL A 30 3.21 -10.84 4.20
CA VAL A 30 3.55 -9.99 3.05
C VAL A 30 3.23 -10.72 1.74
N ARG A 31 3.57 -12.00 1.63
CA ARG A 31 3.25 -12.82 0.44
C ARG A 31 1.73 -12.89 0.21
N ARG A 32 0.96 -13.23 1.24
CA ARG A 32 -0.51 -13.29 1.18
C ARG A 32 -1.12 -11.93 0.80
N GLY A 33 -0.60 -10.84 1.37
CA GLY A 33 -1.06 -9.49 1.05
C GLY A 33 -0.79 -9.13 -0.41
N ARG A 34 0.40 -9.47 -0.91
CA ARG A 34 0.75 -9.27 -2.32
C ARG A 34 -0.17 -10.06 -3.26
N ASP A 35 -0.41 -11.33 -2.97
CA ASP A 35 -1.31 -12.19 -3.76
C ASP A 35 -2.77 -11.70 -3.76
N ALA A 36 -3.19 -11.04 -2.67
CA ALA A 36 -4.50 -10.41 -2.58
C ALA A 36 -4.60 -9.10 -3.40
N GLY A 37 -3.47 -8.46 -3.69
CA GLY A 37 -3.38 -7.26 -4.52
C GLY A 37 -2.84 -6.02 -3.83
N PHE A 38 -2.24 -6.12 -2.64
CA PHE A 38 -1.51 -4.99 -2.05
C PHE A 38 -0.21 -4.72 -2.82
N ASP A 39 0.05 -3.44 -3.08
CA ASP A 39 1.24 -2.97 -3.81
C ASP A 39 2.41 -2.70 -2.86
N TYR A 40 2.09 -2.19 -1.66
CA TYR A 40 3.05 -1.84 -0.62
C TYR A 40 2.67 -2.46 0.71
N HIS A 41 3.67 -2.71 1.55
CA HIS A 41 3.50 -3.24 2.91
C HIS A 41 4.32 -2.39 3.87
N LEU A 42 3.68 -1.96 4.95
CA LEU A 42 4.29 -1.23 6.05
C LEU A 42 4.00 -1.99 7.34
N THR A 43 4.99 -2.10 8.22
CA THR A 43 4.82 -2.74 9.53
C THR A 43 4.25 -1.76 10.54
N LYS A 44 3.56 -2.30 11.55
CA LYS A 44 3.16 -1.56 12.75
C LYS A 44 4.26 -1.70 13.82
N PRO A 45 4.49 -0.67 14.66
CA PRO A 45 3.98 0.69 14.52
C PRO A 45 4.56 1.36 13.26
N ILE A 46 3.76 2.22 12.63
CA ILE A 46 4.13 2.84 11.36
C ILE A 46 5.28 3.82 11.58
N ASP A 47 6.37 3.64 10.82
CA ASP A 47 7.39 4.66 10.64
C ASP A 47 6.91 5.71 9.63
N PHE A 48 6.77 6.97 10.06
CA PHE A 48 6.33 8.07 9.21
C PHE A 48 7.29 8.38 8.06
N ALA A 49 8.59 8.09 8.21
CA ALA A 49 9.54 8.23 7.11
C ALA A 49 9.27 7.18 6.02
N GLN A 50 9.00 5.93 6.41
CA GLN A 50 8.63 4.89 5.45
C GLN A 50 7.27 5.18 4.78
N LEU A 51 6.28 5.63 5.56
CA LEU A 51 4.99 6.05 5.00
C LEU A 51 5.16 7.17 3.97
N ARG A 52 5.99 8.18 4.28
CA ARG A 52 6.28 9.28 3.36
C ARG A 52 6.91 8.78 2.06
N ASN A 53 7.90 7.89 2.15
CA ASN A 53 8.54 7.30 0.97
C ASN A 53 7.52 6.56 0.09
N VAL A 54 6.61 5.77 0.69
CA VAL A 54 5.55 5.08 -0.05
C VAL A 54 4.61 6.09 -0.71
N LEU A 55 4.18 7.14 0.01
CA LEU A 55 3.29 8.16 -0.54
C LEU A 55 3.95 8.95 -1.68
N GLU A 56 5.24 9.26 -1.60
CA GLU A 56 6.00 9.93 -2.66
C GLU A 56 6.13 9.08 -3.92
N GLN A 57 6.19 7.75 -3.79
CA GLN A 57 6.19 6.83 -4.94
C GLN A 57 4.81 6.71 -5.61
N ILE A 58 3.73 6.94 -4.86
CA ILE A 58 2.35 6.84 -5.35
C ILE A 58 1.87 8.17 -5.92
N ALA A 59 2.34 9.27 -5.35
CA ALA A 59 1.91 10.60 -5.75
C ALA A 59 2.23 10.81 -7.25
N PRO A 60 1.27 11.29 -8.05
CA PRO A 60 1.59 11.73 -9.41
C PRO A 60 2.66 12.81 -9.33
N ALA A 61 3.59 12.81 -10.29
CA ALA A 61 4.61 13.84 -10.40
C ALA A 61 3.93 15.21 -10.26
N HIS A 62 4.26 15.92 -9.19
CA HIS A 62 3.74 17.25 -8.98
C HIS A 62 4.39 18.12 -10.04
N ASN A 63 3.72 18.30 -11.18
CA ASN A 63 4.08 19.32 -12.16
C ASN A 63 3.72 20.69 -11.58
N GLY A 64 4.41 21.06 -10.51
CA GLY A 64 4.45 22.41 -9.99
C GLY A 64 5.33 23.23 -10.93
N GLY A 65 4.74 23.71 -12.03
CA GLY A 65 5.30 24.83 -12.76
C GLY A 65 5.36 26.02 -11.82
N LEU A 66 6.56 26.35 -11.35
CA LEU A 66 6.89 27.69 -10.89
C LEU A 66 7.20 28.49 -12.15
N ALA A 67 6.22 29.29 -12.58
CA ALA A 67 6.48 30.56 -13.23
C ALA A 67 7.03 31.55 -12.18
#